data_AF-A0A1G1E2B0-F1
#
_entry.id   AF-A0A1G1E2B0-F1
#
_cell.length_a   1.000
_cell.length_b   1.000
_cell.length_c   1.000
_cell.angle_alpha   90.00
_cell.angle_beta   90.00
_cell.angle_gamma   90.00
#
_symmetry.space_group_name_H-M   'P 1'
#
loop_
_entity.id
_entity.type
_entity.pdbx_description
1 polymer ?
#
loop_
_entity_poly.entity_id
_entity_poly.type
_entity_poly.pdbx_seq_one_letter_code
_entity_poly.pdbx_strand_id
1 'polypeptide(L)'
;MRKERLVYSLIISFVIFVSCATVGKDFPGRDMVKNIQTGKTTKLEILDMFGAPYRRGIEDGDETWTYVYWKVNLIGSKYSKDLYIHFDKNSIVRSYSYNNNFPGAE
;
A
#
# COMPACT_ATOMS: atom_id res chain seq x y z
N MET A 1 27.19 -0.08 41.00
CA MET A 1 27.85 -1.00 40.04
C MET A 1 26.97 -2.16 39.52
N ARG A 2 26.71 -3.28 40.24
CA ARG A 2 25.95 -4.44 39.67
C ARG A 2 24.48 -4.15 39.34
N LYS A 3 23.81 -3.39 40.21
CA LYS A 3 22.42 -2.93 40.07
C LYS A 3 22.25 -1.88 38.96
N GLU A 4 23.22 -0.99 38.80
CA GLU A 4 23.21 0.00 37.72
C GLU A 4 23.45 -0.66 36.37
N ARG A 5 24.36 -1.64 36.28
CA ARG A 5 24.55 -2.47 35.07
C ARG A 5 23.27 -3.24 34.69
N LEU A 6 22.53 -3.74 35.67
CA LEU A 6 21.24 -4.40 35.44
C LEU A 6 20.18 -3.40 34.95
N VAL A 7 20.11 -2.20 35.52
CA VAL A 7 19.19 -1.14 35.07
C VAL A 7 19.54 -0.65 33.66
N TYR A 8 20.82 -0.42 33.35
CA TYR A 8 21.26 -0.06 32.00
C TYR A 8 20.97 -1.19 30.99
N SER A 9 21.17 -2.45 31.37
CA SER A 9 20.81 -3.59 30.53
C SER A 9 19.31 -3.68 30.26
N LEU A 10 18.48 -3.32 31.24
CA LEU A 10 17.01 -3.31 31.12
C LEU A 10 16.53 -2.15 30.22
N ILE A 11 17.14 -0.97 30.35
CA ILE A 11 16.85 0.19 29.50
C ILE A 11 17.30 -0.07 28.06
N ILE A 12 18.50 -0.62 27.85
CA ILE A 12 19.00 -0.96 26.51
C ILE A 12 18.11 -2.04 25.86
N SER A 13 17.68 -3.06 26.61
CA SER A 13 16.76 -4.09 26.09
C SER A 13 15.38 -3.53 25.70
N PHE A 14 14.91 -2.46 26.33
CA PHE A 14 13.62 -1.83 26.00
C PHE A 14 13.69 -0.98 24.72
N VAL A 15 14.86 -0.43 24.38
CA VAL A 15 15.06 0.40 23.17
C VAL A 15 15.06 -0.43 21.89
N ILE A 16 15.18 -1.76 21.95
CA ILE A 16 15.32 -2.62 20.74
C ILE A 16 13.96 -2.98 20.11
N PHE A 17 12.83 -2.72 20.78
CA PHE A 17 11.50 -2.89 20.16
C PHE A 17 11.11 -1.66 19.31
N VAL A 18 11.97 -1.30 18.36
CA VAL A 18 11.63 -0.30 17.35
C VAL A 18 10.83 -1.02 16.26
N SER A 19 9.50 -0.91 16.33
CA SER A 19 8.59 -1.59 15.42
C SER A 19 8.58 -0.91 14.05
N CYS A 20 9.20 -1.56 13.06
CA CYS A 20 8.91 -1.30 11.65
C CYS A 20 7.56 -1.95 11.35
N ALA A 21 6.55 -1.15 11.02
CA ALA A 21 5.21 -1.65 10.71
C ALA A 21 4.90 -1.43 9.22
N THR A 22 4.40 -2.48 8.57
CA THR A 22 3.90 -2.43 7.20
C THR A 22 2.42 -2.80 7.19
N VAL A 23 1.63 -2.09 6.39
CA VAL A 23 0.20 -2.37 6.21
C VAL A 23 -0.08 -2.62 4.73
N GLY A 24 -0.90 -3.63 4.45
CA GLY A 24 -1.25 -4.02 3.08
C GLY A 24 -0.20 -4.88 2.39
N LYS A 25 -0.34 -5.06 1.08
CA LYS A 25 0.56 -5.86 0.25
C LYS A 25 1.25 -4.91 -0.73
N ASP A 26 2.57 -5.05 -0.87
CA ASP A 26 3.29 -4.32 -1.89
C ASP A 26 2.80 -4.75 -3.29
N PHE A 27 2.64 -3.78 -4.18
CA PHE A 27 2.10 -3.97 -5.53
C PHE A 27 2.91 -3.18 -6.55
N PRO A 28 2.91 -3.56 -7.85
CA PRO A 28 3.64 -2.83 -8.87
C PRO A 28 3.37 -1.32 -8.84
N GLY A 29 4.44 -0.54 -8.94
CA GLY A 29 4.40 0.92 -8.78
C GLY A 29 3.89 1.65 -10.03
N ARG A 30 4.37 2.90 -10.18
CA ARG A 30 3.97 3.84 -11.23
C ARG A 30 4.04 3.24 -12.65
N ASP A 31 5.08 2.47 -12.96
CA ASP A 31 5.29 1.94 -14.31
C ASP A 31 4.17 1.00 -14.78
N MET A 32 3.62 0.21 -13.86
CA MET A 32 2.50 -0.67 -14.19
C MET A 32 1.17 0.09 -14.20
N VAL A 33 1.01 1.09 -13.33
CA VAL A 33 -0.18 1.96 -13.29
C VAL A 33 -0.36 2.73 -14.61
N LYS A 34 0.73 3.13 -15.27
CA LYS A 34 0.69 3.81 -16.59
C LYS A 34 0.05 2.95 -17.70
N ASN A 35 0.01 1.63 -17.54
CA ASN A 35 -0.58 0.72 -18.52
C ASN A 35 -2.11 0.61 -18.39
N ILE A 36 -2.70 1.16 -17.33
CA ILE A 36 -4.15 1.18 -17.14
C ILE A 36 -4.77 2.18 -18.13
N GLN A 37 -5.65 1.68 -18.99
CA GLN A 37 -6.40 2.48 -19.96
C GLN A 37 -7.87 2.50 -19.58
N THR A 38 -8.37 3.68 -19.20
CA THR A 38 -9.79 3.93 -18.95
C THR A 38 -10.63 3.55 -20.18
N GLY A 39 -11.74 2.84 -19.94
CA GLY A 39 -12.65 2.35 -20.98
C GLY A 39 -12.13 1.16 -21.78
N LYS A 40 -10.96 0.61 -21.45
CA LYS A 40 -10.36 -0.54 -22.16
C LYS A 40 -9.88 -1.63 -21.22
N THR A 41 -9.10 -1.27 -20.21
CA THR A 41 -8.51 -2.25 -19.29
C THR A 41 -9.61 -2.95 -18.50
N THR A 42 -9.58 -4.26 -18.51
CA THR A 42 -10.55 -5.12 -17.84
C THR A 42 -10.14 -5.40 -16.40
N LYS A 43 -11.12 -5.78 -15.58
CA LYS A 43 -10.88 -6.25 -14.21
C LYS A 43 -9.93 -7.44 -14.14
N LEU A 44 -9.95 -8.33 -15.15
CA LEU A 44 -9.04 -9.47 -15.23
C LEU A 44 -7.60 -9.03 -15.50
N GLU A 45 -7.39 -8.07 -16.40
CA GLU A 45 -6.06 -7.49 -16.64
C GLU A 45 -5.54 -6.78 -15.40
N ILE A 46 -6.39 -6.06 -14.66
CA ILE A 46 -6.01 -5.47 -13.36
C ILE A 46 -5.56 -6.56 -12.37
N LEU A 47 -6.29 -7.68 -12.30
CA LEU A 47 -5.95 -8.81 -11.43
C LEU A 47 -4.61 -9.45 -11.83
N ASP A 48 -4.33 -9.57 -13.13
CA ASP A 48 -3.06 -10.08 -13.65
C ASP A 48 -1.90 -9.12 -13.34
N MET A 49 -2.13 -7.82 -13.52
CA MET A 49 -1.12 -6.78 -13.31
C MET A 49 -0.77 -6.58 -11.83
N PHE A 50 -1.76 -6.57 -10.93
CA PHE A 50 -1.58 -6.14 -9.53
C PHE A 50 -1.88 -7.24 -8.49
N GLY A 51 -2.46 -8.37 -8.92
CA GLY A 51 -2.95 -9.41 -8.03
C GLY A 51 -4.25 -9.00 -7.32
N ALA A 52 -4.63 -9.77 -6.30
CA ALA A 52 -5.84 -9.49 -5.55
C ALA A 52 -5.76 -8.14 -4.79
N PRO A 53 -6.81 -7.31 -4.83
CA PRO A 53 -6.83 -6.03 -4.13
C PRO A 53 -6.86 -6.24 -2.61
N TYR A 54 -6.40 -5.21 -1.89
CA TYR A 54 -6.51 -5.18 -0.43
C TYR A 54 -7.98 -5.09 0.02
N ARG A 55 -8.79 -4.33 -0.73
CA ARG A 55 -10.22 -4.16 -0.47
C ARG A 55 -11.02 -4.19 -1.77
N ARG A 56 -12.19 -4.81 -1.72
CA ARG A 56 -13.24 -4.69 -2.73
C ARG A 56 -14.44 -3.97 -2.11
N GLY A 57 -15.07 -3.08 -2.86
CA GLY A 57 -16.20 -2.27 -2.44
C GLY A 57 -17.21 -2.10 -3.58
N ILE A 58 -18.26 -1.34 -3.27
CA ILE A 58 -19.30 -0.95 -4.23
C ILE A 58 -19.53 0.55 -4.05
N GLU A 59 -19.48 1.31 -5.14
CA GLU A 59 -19.81 2.75 -5.19
C GLU A 59 -20.82 2.96 -6.32
N ASP A 60 -21.99 3.55 -6.03
CA ASP A 60 -23.09 3.73 -6.99
C ASP A 60 -23.54 2.45 -7.74
N GLY A 61 -23.35 1.28 -7.13
CA GLY A 61 -23.68 -0.02 -7.71
C GLY A 61 -22.58 -0.62 -8.61
N ASP A 62 -21.49 0.11 -8.80
CA ASP A 62 -20.31 -0.31 -9.54
C ASP A 62 -19.25 -0.89 -8.60
N GLU A 63 -18.47 -1.88 -9.05
CA GLU A 63 -17.41 -2.52 -8.24
C GLU A 63 -16.19 -1.61 -8.13
N THR A 64 -15.59 -1.54 -6.94
CA THR A 64 -14.39 -0.73 -6.69
C THR A 64 -13.31 -1.53 -5.99
N TRP A 65 -12.07 -1.39 -6.46
CA TRP A 65 -10.92 -2.09 -5.89
C TRP A 65 -9.93 -1.09 -5.32
N THR A 66 -9.40 -1.38 -4.14
CA THR A 66 -8.38 -0.56 -3.48
C THR A 66 -7.15 -1.40 -3.20
N TYR A 67 -6.01 -0.92 -3.66
CA TYR A 67 -4.68 -1.40 -3.30
C TYR A 67 -4.04 -0.39 -2.38
N VAL A 68 -3.45 -0.85 -1.28
CA VAL A 68 -2.73 0.00 -0.33
C VAL A 68 -1.45 -0.70 0.07
N TYR A 69 -0.38 0.08 0.17
CA TYR A 69 0.87 -0.34 0.77
C TYR A 69 1.44 0.80 1.58
N TRP A 70 1.51 0.61 2.90
CA TRP A 70 2.08 1.57 3.82
C TRP A 70 3.32 1.00 4.49
N LYS A 71 4.35 1.84 4.61
CA LYS A 71 5.60 1.54 5.30
C LYS A 71 5.88 2.64 6.31
N VAL A 72 5.92 2.26 7.58
CA VAL A 72 6.32 3.16 8.68
C VAL A 72 7.75 2.83 9.06
N ASN A 73 8.66 3.78 8.86
CA ASN A 73 10.05 3.66 9.27
C ASN A 73 10.22 4.19 10.71
N LEU A 74 11.29 3.71 11.37
CA LEU A 74 11.64 3.97 12.76
C LEU A 74 11.87 5.46 13.11
N ILE A 75 12.04 6.31 12.10
CA ILE A 75 12.30 7.76 12.22
C ILE A 75 10.99 8.57 12.08
N GLY A 76 9.84 7.89 11.99
CA GLY A 76 8.52 8.54 11.84
C GLY A 76 8.13 8.85 10.39
N SER A 77 8.99 8.55 9.42
CA SER A 77 8.64 8.64 7.99
C SER A 77 7.56 7.62 7.65
N LYS A 78 6.44 8.11 7.11
CA LYS A 78 5.33 7.31 6.62
C LYS A 78 5.31 7.37 5.11
N TYR A 79 5.62 6.26 4.48
CA TYR A 79 5.49 6.09 3.04
C TYR A 79 4.25 5.29 2.72
N SER A 80 3.56 5.68 1.68
CA SER A 80 2.32 5.09 1.21
C SER A 80 2.26 5.16 -0.30
N LYS A 81 1.75 4.08 -0.88
CA LYS A 81 1.16 4.12 -2.20
C LYS A 81 -0.20 3.47 -2.17
N ASP A 82 -1.11 4.05 -2.94
CA ASP A 82 -2.48 3.63 -3.03
C ASP A 82 -2.97 3.74 -4.47
N LEU A 83 -3.75 2.75 -4.89
CA LEU A 83 -4.39 2.69 -6.18
C LEU A 83 -5.86 2.38 -5.95
N TYR A 84 -6.72 3.32 -6.33
CA TYR A 84 -8.15 3.15 -6.34
C TYR A 84 -8.62 2.95 -7.76
N ILE A 85 -9.45 1.95 -8.01
CA ILE A 85 -10.00 1.64 -9.33
C ILE A 85 -11.51 1.50 -9.21
N HIS A 86 -12.23 2.24 -10.05
CA HIS A 86 -13.67 2.14 -10.21
C HIS A 86 -13.96 1.43 -11.53
N PHE A 87 -14.69 0.32 -11.48
CA PHE A 87 -15.10 -0.41 -12.68
C PHE A 87 -16.49 0.02 -13.13
N ASP A 88 -16.80 -0.12 -14.40
CA ASP A 88 -18.18 -0.05 -14.87
C ASP A 88 -18.89 -1.41 -14.71
N LYS A 89 -20.18 -1.44 -15.10
CA LYS A 89 -21.01 -2.65 -15.08
C LYS A 89 -20.48 -3.79 -15.96
N ASN A 90 -19.62 -3.50 -16.93
CA ASN A 90 -18.99 -4.48 -17.80
C ASN A 90 -17.63 -4.96 -17.26
N SER A 91 -17.28 -4.60 -16.02
CA SER A 91 -15.97 -4.89 -15.41
C SER A 91 -14.79 -4.27 -16.17
N ILE A 92 -15.00 -3.09 -16.76
CA ILE A 92 -13.96 -2.28 -17.41
C ILE A 92 -13.61 -1.09 -16.53
N VAL A 93 -12.33 -0.69 -16.48
CA VAL A 93 -11.90 0.48 -15.70
C VAL A 93 -12.60 1.74 -16.20
N ARG A 94 -13.44 2.34 -15.34
CA ARG A 94 -14.15 3.60 -15.59
C ARG A 94 -13.33 4.80 -15.14
N SER A 95 -12.65 4.68 -14.01
CA SER A 95 -11.71 5.68 -13.50
C SER A 95 -10.74 5.02 -12.53
N TYR A 96 -9.60 5.68 -12.30
CA TYR A 96 -8.67 5.28 -11.27
C TYR A 96 -7.94 6.50 -10.71
N SER A 97 -7.44 6.39 -9.49
CA SER A 97 -6.51 7.34 -8.89
C SER A 97 -5.32 6.61 -8.30
N TYR A 98 -4.14 7.17 -8.47
CA TYR A 98 -2.89 6.62 -7.95
C TYR A 98 -2.15 7.71 -7.20
N ASN A 99 -1.78 7.42 -5.96
CA ASN A 99 -0.98 8.29 -5.14
C ASN A 99 0.21 7.50 -4.59
N ASN A 100 1.37 8.16 -4.54
CA ASN A 100 2.62 7.56 -4.11
C ASN A 100 3.55 8.64 -3.57
N ASN A 101 4.02 8.48 -2.33
CA ASN A 101 4.98 9.38 -1.70
C ASN A 101 6.31 8.67 -1.35
N PHE A 102 6.55 7.46 -1.87
CA PHE A 102 7.84 6.80 -1.73
C PHE A 102 8.95 7.65 -2.40
N PRO A 103 10.16 7.70 -1.83
CA PRO A 103 11.28 8.42 -2.44
C PRO A 103 11.62 7.84 -3.82
N GLY A 104 11.92 8.69 -4.80
CA GLY A 104 12.23 8.26 -6.18
C GLY A 104 11.01 7.72 -6.94
N ALA A 105 9.80 8.04 -6.50
CA ALA A 105 8.58 7.64 -7.17
C ALA A 105 8.26 8.44 -8.45
N GLU A 106 9.18 9.28 -8.95
CA GLU A 106 9.01 10.14 -10.13
C GLU A 106 9.11 9.41 -11.49
#